data_AF-A0A534C7Q9-F1
#
_entry.id   AF-A0A534C7Q9-F1
#
_cell.length_a   1.000
_cell.length_b   1.000
_cell.length_c   1.000
_cell.angle_alpha   90.00
_cell.angle_beta   90.00
_cell.angle_gamma   90.00
#
_symmetry.space_group_name_H-M   'P 1'
#
loop_
_entity.id
_entity.type
_entity.pdbx_description
1 polymer ?
#
loop_
_entity_poly.entity_id
_entity_poly.type
_entity_poly.pdbx_seq_one_letter_code
_entity_poly.pdbx_strand_id
1 'polypeptide(L)'
;MTEHALQTAYFARQAGAPESLVLAALLHDIGHLLAQIPDDLADWTADAHHEASGARWLAQRFQPGICEPVRLHVAAKRYLCATDAQYLARLSPASVHTLKLQGGPMSAHEVAQFESERYFTEAVRVRRWDDAGKVAGLKTPQLAEYRTLIAGSVEPAR
;
A
#
# COMPACT_ATOMS: atom_id res chain seq x y z
N MET A 1 7.62 -0.46 10.61
CA MET A 1 6.23 -0.22 10.13
C MET A 1 5.82 1.25 10.19
N THR A 2 5.80 1.89 11.38
CA THR A 2 5.36 3.31 11.48
C THR A 2 6.20 4.28 10.64
N GLU A 3 7.52 4.18 10.68
CA GLU A 3 8.41 5.02 9.86
C GLU A 3 8.11 4.84 8.36
N HIS A 4 7.97 3.59 7.91
CA HIS A 4 7.63 3.26 6.52
C HIS A 4 6.31 3.92 6.09
N ALA A 5 5.24 3.76 6.87
CA ALA A 5 3.94 4.38 6.59
C ALA A 5 4.03 5.91 6.49
N LEU A 6 4.78 6.56 7.37
CA LEU A 6 4.97 8.01 7.36
C LEU A 6 5.78 8.49 6.14
N GLN A 7 6.79 7.73 5.72
CA GLN A 7 7.56 8.02 4.51
C GLN A 7 6.71 7.85 3.24
N THR A 8 5.91 6.78 3.17
CA THR A 8 5.00 6.54 2.05
C THR A 8 3.99 7.69 1.91
N ALA A 9 3.41 8.15 3.02
CA ALA A 9 2.55 9.34 3.05
C ALA A 9 3.29 10.63 2.71
N TYR A 10 4.54 10.79 3.17
CA TYR A 10 5.38 11.94 2.84
C TYR A 10 5.62 12.05 1.32
N PHE A 11 5.99 10.96 0.65
CA PHE A 11 6.19 10.95 -0.79
C PHE A 11 4.88 11.23 -1.56
N ALA A 12 3.75 10.72 -1.06
CA ALA A 12 2.43 11.06 -1.62
C ALA A 12 2.16 12.58 -1.54
N ARG A 13 2.41 13.22 -0.39
CA ARG A 13 2.26 14.67 -0.22
C ARG A 13 3.19 15.47 -1.13
N GLN A 14 4.47 15.07 -1.21
CA GLN A 14 5.44 15.74 -2.07
C GLN A 14 5.10 15.64 -3.56
N ALA A 15 4.43 14.56 -3.96
CA ALA A 15 3.90 14.38 -5.30
C ALA A 15 2.58 15.15 -5.57
N GLY A 16 2.12 15.99 -4.63
CA GLY A 16 0.86 16.75 -4.76
C GLY A 16 -0.37 15.85 -4.86
N ALA A 17 -0.34 14.66 -4.25
CA ALA A 17 -1.47 13.74 -4.26
C ALA A 17 -2.67 14.32 -3.49
N PRO A 18 -3.91 13.99 -3.90
CA PRO A 18 -5.09 14.36 -3.13
C PRO A 18 -5.05 13.73 -1.73
N GLU A 19 -5.69 14.39 -0.78
CA GLU A 19 -5.72 14.02 0.63
C GLU A 19 -6.14 12.56 0.89
N SER A 20 -7.14 12.06 0.16
CA SER A 20 -7.55 10.65 0.23
C SER A 20 -6.43 9.68 -0.13
N LEU A 21 -5.62 10.01 -1.13
CA LEU A 21 -4.54 9.16 -1.58
C LEU A 21 -3.31 9.26 -0.67
N VAL A 22 -3.09 10.42 -0.03
CA VAL A 22 -2.13 10.57 1.07
C VAL A 22 -2.52 9.67 2.24
N LEU A 23 -3.81 9.60 2.60
CA LEU A 23 -4.29 8.68 3.62
C LEU A 23 -4.17 7.21 3.20
N ALA A 24 -4.46 6.87 1.95
CA ALA A 24 -4.24 5.52 1.45
C ALA A 24 -2.77 5.11 1.57
N ALA A 25 -1.84 6.00 1.22
CA ALA A 25 -0.40 5.80 1.38
C ALA A 25 0.00 5.62 2.85
N LEU A 26 -0.55 6.43 3.76
CA LEU A 26 -0.32 6.31 5.20
C LEU A 26 -0.82 4.97 5.77
N LEU A 27 -1.93 4.45 5.26
CA LEU A 27 -2.68 3.34 5.86
C LEU A 27 -2.53 2.01 5.10
N HIS A 28 -1.74 1.96 4.02
CA HIS A 28 -1.70 0.78 3.13
C HIS A 28 -1.33 -0.53 3.84
N ASP A 29 -0.45 -0.46 4.84
CA ASP A 29 0.01 -1.61 5.61
C ASP A 29 -0.75 -1.86 6.92
N ILE A 30 -1.88 -1.17 7.15
CA ILE A 30 -2.63 -1.30 8.42
C ILE A 30 -3.08 -2.74 8.70
N GLY A 31 -3.28 -3.55 7.65
CA GLY A 31 -3.64 -4.96 7.78
C GLY A 31 -2.63 -5.80 8.56
N HIS A 32 -1.34 -5.43 8.54
CA HIS A 32 -0.31 -6.09 9.34
C HIS A 32 -0.50 -5.88 10.85
N LEU A 33 -1.21 -4.83 11.28
CA LEU A 33 -1.56 -4.59 12.68
C LEU A 33 -2.82 -5.34 13.12
N LEU A 34 -3.60 -5.85 12.15
CA LEU A 34 -4.87 -6.54 12.41
C LEU A 34 -4.71 -8.07 12.45
N ALA A 35 -3.61 -8.59 11.90
CA ALA A 35 -3.33 -10.01 11.82
C ALA A 35 -2.16 -10.40 12.75
N GLN A 36 -2.19 -11.64 13.24
CA GLN A 36 -1.01 -12.25 13.86
C GLN A 36 -0.12 -12.79 12.73
N ILE A 37 1.00 -12.11 12.48
CA ILE A 37 2.02 -12.48 11.50
C ILE A 37 3.33 -12.79 12.21
N PRO A 38 4.20 -13.65 11.65
CA PRO A 38 5.52 -13.91 12.23
C PRO A 38 6.35 -12.62 12.32
N ASP A 39 7.13 -12.49 13.40
CA ASP A 39 7.98 -11.32 13.66
C ASP A 39 9.12 -11.19 12.64
N ASP A 40 9.71 -12.33 12.23
CA ASP A 40 10.74 -12.37 11.19
C ASP A 40 10.11 -12.69 9.83
N LEU A 41 10.47 -11.89 8.82
CA LEU A 41 10.08 -12.13 7.44
C LEU A 41 10.53 -13.51 6.93
N ALA A 42 11.67 -14.04 7.40
CA ALA A 42 12.15 -15.35 6.98
C ALA A 42 11.19 -16.50 7.32
N ASP A 43 10.34 -16.31 8.32
CA ASP A 43 9.36 -17.30 8.78
C ASP A 43 8.03 -17.24 8.01
N TRP A 44 7.90 -16.30 7.06
CA TRP A 44 6.69 -16.16 6.26
C TRP A 44 6.62 -17.27 5.22
N THR A 45 5.57 -18.10 5.33
CA THR A 45 5.35 -19.25 4.44
C THR A 45 4.12 -19.09 3.56
N ALA A 46 3.30 -18.07 3.79
CA ALA A 46 2.09 -17.76 3.04
C ALA A 46 1.88 -16.25 2.94
N ASP A 47 1.08 -15.81 1.97
CA ASP A 47 0.66 -14.42 1.85
C ASP A 47 -0.24 -14.02 3.04
N ALA A 48 0.02 -12.85 3.62
CA ALA A 48 -0.73 -12.36 4.77
C ALA A 48 -2.07 -11.73 4.37
N HIS A 49 -2.28 -11.47 3.07
CA HIS A 49 -3.48 -10.80 2.54
C HIS A 49 -3.80 -9.50 3.31
N HIS A 50 -2.75 -8.76 3.69
CA HIS A 50 -2.85 -7.58 4.56
C HIS A 50 -3.52 -6.41 3.84
N GLU A 51 -3.40 -6.35 2.52
CA GLU A 51 -4.12 -5.43 1.66
C GLU A 51 -5.64 -5.65 1.77
N ALA A 52 -6.08 -6.91 1.82
CA ALA A 52 -7.50 -7.25 1.86
C ALA A 52 -8.09 -7.04 3.26
N SER A 53 -7.39 -7.47 4.32
CA SER A 53 -7.83 -7.27 5.71
C SER A 53 -7.81 -5.79 6.10
N GLY A 54 -6.76 -5.06 5.73
CA GLY A 54 -6.62 -3.62 5.92
C GLY A 54 -7.72 -2.84 5.21
N ALA A 55 -7.94 -3.11 3.91
CA ALA A 55 -8.99 -2.44 3.16
C ALA A 55 -10.39 -2.69 3.73
N ARG A 56 -10.69 -3.93 4.16
CA ARG A 56 -11.98 -4.28 4.79
C ARG A 56 -12.21 -3.49 6.08
N TRP A 57 -11.16 -3.33 6.89
CA TRP A 57 -11.22 -2.54 8.12
C TRP A 57 -11.41 -1.05 7.82
N LEU A 58 -10.72 -0.53 6.79
CA LEU A 58 -10.83 0.86 6.35
C LEU A 58 -12.20 1.17 5.74
N ALA A 59 -12.78 0.25 4.96
CA ALA A 59 -14.07 0.44 4.28
C ALA A 59 -15.26 0.65 5.24
N GLN A 60 -15.11 0.30 6.51
CA GLN A 60 -16.10 0.59 7.55
C GLN A 60 -16.07 2.06 8.02
N ARG A 61 -15.05 2.81 7.64
CA ARG A 61 -14.70 4.14 8.21
C ARG A 61 -14.40 5.18 7.16
N PHE A 62 -14.00 4.78 5.96
CA PHE A 62 -13.49 5.67 4.92
C PHE A 62 -14.10 5.35 3.57
N GLN A 63 -14.18 6.38 2.73
CA GLN A 63 -14.67 6.29 1.36
C GLN A 63 -13.76 5.38 0.49
N PRO A 64 -14.29 4.84 -0.63
CA PRO A 64 -13.54 3.98 -1.55
C PRO A 64 -12.21 4.55 -2.05
N GLY A 65 -12.11 5.88 -2.19
CA GLY A 65 -10.86 6.54 -2.60
C GLY A 65 -9.68 6.36 -1.62
N ILE A 66 -9.93 5.86 -0.40
CA ILE A 66 -8.90 5.51 0.58
C ILE A 66 -8.72 3.99 0.62
N CYS A 67 -9.80 3.21 0.80
CA CYS A 67 -9.69 1.77 1.02
C CYS A 67 -9.37 0.97 -0.25
N GLU A 68 -9.79 1.39 -1.45
CA GLU A 68 -9.53 0.64 -2.69
C GLU A 68 -8.06 0.70 -3.13
N PRO A 69 -7.35 1.84 -3.11
CA PRO A 69 -5.91 1.84 -3.37
C PRO A 69 -5.13 0.98 -2.36
N VAL A 70 -5.59 0.93 -1.10
CA VAL A 70 -5.03 0.02 -0.08
C VAL A 70 -5.29 -1.43 -0.45
N ARG A 71 -6.51 -1.80 -0.85
CA ARG A 71 -6.84 -3.17 -1.31
C ARG A 71 -5.96 -3.61 -2.48
N LEU A 72 -5.65 -2.68 -3.37
CA LEU A 72 -5.00 -2.97 -4.66
C LEU A 72 -3.47 -2.85 -4.62
N HIS A 73 -2.85 -2.40 -3.52
CA HIS A 73 -1.41 -2.08 -3.52
C HIS A 73 -0.49 -3.31 -3.71
N VAL A 74 -0.91 -4.50 -3.27
CA VAL A 74 -0.19 -5.76 -3.56
C VAL A 74 -0.34 -6.15 -5.03
N ALA A 75 -1.55 -6.07 -5.59
CA ALA A 75 -1.79 -6.31 -7.00
C ALA A 75 -0.98 -5.32 -7.88
N ALA A 76 -0.89 -4.05 -7.46
CA ALA A 76 -0.06 -3.04 -8.11
C ALA A 76 1.44 -3.41 -8.13
N LYS A 77 1.96 -4.07 -7.09
CA LYS A 77 3.34 -4.62 -7.11
C LYS A 77 3.50 -5.65 -8.22
N ARG A 78 2.59 -6.63 -8.27
CA ARG A 78 2.62 -7.72 -9.27
C ARG A 78 2.47 -7.17 -10.69
N TYR A 79 1.60 -6.18 -10.87
CA TYR A 79 1.43 -5.44 -12.13
C TYR A 79 2.72 -4.75 -12.56
N LEU A 80 3.33 -3.94 -11.69
CA LEU A 80 4.55 -3.20 -12.02
C LEU A 80 5.71 -4.13 -12.35
N CYS A 81 5.83 -5.27 -11.67
CA CYS A 81 6.84 -6.28 -12.01
C CYS A 81 6.58 -6.96 -13.36
N ALA A 82 5.34 -6.98 -13.86
CA ALA A 82 4.99 -7.54 -15.15
C ALA A 82 5.14 -6.53 -16.30
N THR A 83 4.89 -5.24 -16.04
CA THR A 83 4.79 -4.21 -17.08
C THR A 83 5.99 -3.26 -17.16
N ASP A 84 6.82 -3.20 -16.11
CA ASP A 84 8.06 -2.42 -16.07
C ASP A 84 9.25 -3.36 -15.81
N ALA A 85 10.00 -3.63 -16.88
CA ALA A 85 11.14 -4.55 -16.86
C ALA A 85 12.25 -4.16 -15.85
N GLN A 86 12.29 -2.90 -15.41
CA GLN A 86 13.25 -2.42 -14.42
C GLN A 86 12.69 -2.42 -13.00
N TYR A 87 11.39 -2.66 -12.81
CA TYR A 87 10.75 -2.49 -11.52
C TYR A 87 11.20 -3.52 -10.49
N LEU A 88 11.38 -4.77 -10.92
CA LEU A 88 11.81 -5.87 -10.04
C LEU A 88 13.14 -5.55 -9.33
N ALA A 89 14.07 -4.88 -10.02
CA ALA A 89 15.36 -4.49 -9.47
C ALA A 89 15.29 -3.39 -8.40
N ARG A 90 14.14 -2.69 -8.29
CA ARG A 90 13.91 -1.63 -7.30
C ARG A 90 13.26 -2.14 -6.02
N LEU A 91 12.76 -3.37 -6.02
CA LEU A 91 12.13 -3.96 -4.84
C LEU A 91 13.16 -4.21 -3.74
N SER A 92 12.76 -3.97 -2.50
CA SER A 92 13.54 -4.42 -1.35
C SER A 92 13.57 -5.95 -1.27
N PRO A 93 14.56 -6.56 -0.57
CA PRO A 93 14.57 -8.00 -0.34
C PRO A 93 13.24 -8.53 0.23
N ALA A 94 12.61 -7.75 1.11
CA ALA A 94 11.31 -8.08 1.67
C ALA A 94 10.18 -8.11 0.63
N SER A 95 10.15 -7.12 -0.26
CA SER A 95 9.16 -7.07 -1.33
C SER A 95 9.36 -8.16 -2.37
N VAL A 96 10.61 -8.58 -2.65
CA VAL A 96 10.93 -9.72 -3.52
C VAL A 96 10.49 -11.04 -2.89
N HIS A 97 10.72 -11.24 -1.59
CA HIS A 97 10.29 -12.45 -0.88
C HIS A 97 8.75 -12.59 -0.92
N THR A 98 8.04 -11.55 -0.47
CA THR A 98 6.57 -11.53 -0.46
C THR A 98 5.96 -11.61 -1.86
N LEU A 99 6.61 -11.07 -2.90
CA LEU A 99 6.14 -11.22 -4.28
C LEU A 99 6.00 -12.70 -4.70
N LYS A 100 6.90 -13.58 -4.22
CA LYS A 100 6.82 -15.02 -4.51
C LYS A 100 5.60 -15.66 -3.83
N LEU A 101 5.34 -15.29 -2.58
CA LEU A 101 4.18 -15.77 -1.82
C LEU A 101 2.85 -15.26 -2.42
N GLN A 102 2.89 -14.11 -3.11
CA GLN A 102 1.74 -13.43 -3.71
C GLN A 102 1.47 -13.83 -5.17
N GLY A 103 2.14 -14.86 -5.69
CA GLY A 103 1.91 -15.37 -7.04
C GLY A 103 2.72 -14.67 -8.15
N GLY A 104 3.79 -13.95 -7.80
CA GLY A 104 4.75 -13.40 -8.76
C GLY A 104 4.21 -12.26 -9.64
N PRO A 105 4.96 -11.83 -10.67
CA PRO A 105 4.47 -10.90 -11.68
C PRO A 105 3.17 -11.40 -12.34
N MET A 106 2.27 -10.47 -12.67
CA MET A 106 1.02 -10.79 -13.34
C MET A 106 1.23 -11.38 -14.75
N SER A 107 0.35 -12.29 -15.14
CA SER A 107 0.12 -12.67 -16.53
C SER A 107 -0.58 -11.55 -17.33
N ALA A 108 -0.57 -11.63 -18.66
CA ALA A 108 -1.26 -10.65 -19.51
C ALA A 108 -2.77 -10.53 -19.20
N HIS A 109 -3.42 -11.64 -18.81
CA HIS A 109 -4.83 -11.62 -18.41
C HIS A 109 -5.04 -10.88 -17.09
N GLU A 110 -4.20 -11.15 -16.09
CA GLU A 110 -4.26 -10.45 -14.80
C GLU A 110 -3.95 -8.96 -14.94
N VAL A 111 -3.02 -8.59 -15.83
CA VAL A 111 -2.72 -7.19 -16.19
C VAL A 111 -3.99 -6.50 -16.71
N ALA A 112 -4.66 -7.08 -17.71
CA ALA A 112 -5.88 -6.52 -18.27
C ALA A 112 -7.01 -6.43 -17.22
N GLN A 113 -7.14 -7.42 -16.33
CA GLN A 113 -8.11 -7.38 -15.25
C GLN A 113 -7.79 -6.25 -14.25
N PHE A 114 -6.52 -6.09 -13.87
CA PHE A 114 -6.10 -5.05 -12.94
C PHE A 114 -6.29 -3.65 -13.52
N GLU A 115 -6.00 -3.43 -14.80
CA GLU A 115 -6.22 -2.14 -15.49
C GLU A 115 -7.71 -1.78 -15.61
N SER A 116 -8.62 -2.75 -15.46
CA SER A 116 -10.07 -2.51 -15.42
C SER A 116 -10.59 -2.03 -14.07
N GLU A 117 -9.79 -2.15 -13.00
CA GLU A 117 -10.16 -1.68 -11.65
C GLU A 117 -10.25 -0.16 -11.61
N ARG A 118 -11.32 0.39 -11.01
CA ARG A 118 -11.56 1.83 -10.97
C ARG A 118 -10.41 2.64 -10.36
N TYR A 119 -9.67 2.06 -9.42
CA TYR A 119 -8.60 2.70 -8.64
C TYR A 119 -7.21 2.15 -8.99
N PHE A 120 -7.03 1.49 -10.13
CA PHE A 120 -5.74 0.88 -10.48
C PHE A 120 -4.61 1.92 -10.55
N THR A 121 -4.88 3.11 -11.09
CA THR A 121 -3.87 4.17 -11.24
C THR A 121 -3.43 4.70 -9.87
N GLU A 122 -4.37 4.92 -8.96
CA GLU A 122 -4.12 5.30 -7.58
C GLU A 122 -3.31 4.24 -6.83
N ALA A 123 -3.66 2.96 -7.00
CA ALA A 123 -2.94 1.84 -6.40
C ALA A 123 -1.48 1.76 -6.90
N VAL A 124 -1.26 1.97 -8.20
CA VAL A 124 0.09 2.05 -8.78
C VAL A 124 0.90 3.20 -8.19
N ARG A 125 0.28 4.36 -7.97
CA ARG A 125 0.94 5.51 -7.31
C ARG A 125 1.31 5.19 -5.87
N VAL A 126 0.38 4.64 -5.09
CA VAL A 126 0.64 4.19 -3.70
C VAL A 126 1.77 3.19 -3.67
N ARG A 127 1.78 2.22 -4.58
CA ARG A 127 2.83 1.20 -4.63
C ARG A 127 4.23 1.78 -4.90
N ARG A 128 4.33 2.77 -5.79
CA ARG A 128 5.60 3.45 -6.05
C ARG A 128 6.10 4.21 -4.81
N TRP A 129 5.20 4.80 -4.03
CA TRP A 129 5.58 5.46 -2.78
C TRP A 129 5.90 4.48 -1.65
N ASP A 130 5.23 3.32 -1.58
CA ASP A 130 5.62 2.20 -0.70
C ASP A 130 7.07 1.83 -0.99
N ASP A 131 7.43 1.57 -2.25
CA ASP A 131 8.80 1.21 -2.57
C ASP A 131 9.82 2.32 -2.27
N ALA A 132 9.42 3.59 -2.38
CA ALA A 132 10.26 4.73 -2.01
C ALA A 132 10.39 4.92 -0.48
N GLY A 133 9.40 4.52 0.32
CA GLY A 133 9.26 4.75 1.76
C GLY A 133 10.21 3.96 2.66
N LYS A 134 11.47 3.77 2.23
CA LYS A 134 12.46 2.87 2.86
C LYS A 134 13.81 3.57 3.07
N VAL A 135 13.78 4.90 3.30
CA VAL A 135 14.98 5.75 3.43
C VAL A 135 15.34 5.94 4.89
N ALA A 136 16.45 5.35 5.34
CA ALA A 136 16.92 5.48 6.72
C ALA A 136 17.15 6.96 7.11
N GLY A 137 16.56 7.39 8.23
CA GLY A 137 16.76 8.73 8.79
C GLY A 137 16.03 9.86 8.04
N LEU A 138 15.16 9.55 7.09
CA LEU A 138 14.34 10.56 6.42
C LEU A 138 13.41 11.23 7.44
N LYS A 139 13.48 12.56 7.53
CA LYS A 139 12.56 13.35 8.37
C LYS A 139 11.21 13.47 7.68
N THR A 140 10.18 12.96 8.32
CA THR A 140 8.78 13.06 7.87
C THR A 140 7.93 13.79 8.91
N PRO A 141 6.75 14.32 8.52
CA PRO A 141 5.72 14.68 9.46
C PRO A 141 5.42 13.52 10.42
N GLN A 142 5.14 13.84 11.68
CA GLN A 142 4.73 12.85 12.69
C GLN A 142 3.28 12.40 12.45
N LEU A 143 2.91 11.22 12.97
CA LEU A 143 1.53 10.72 12.84
C LEU A 143 0.48 11.73 13.34
N ALA A 144 0.80 12.46 14.42
CA ALA A 144 -0.08 13.49 14.99
C ALA A 144 -0.44 14.60 13.98
N GLU A 145 0.43 14.89 13.01
CA GLU A 145 0.18 15.91 11.98
C GLU A 145 -0.86 15.46 10.94
N TYR A 146 -1.14 14.15 10.85
CA TYR A 146 -2.20 13.61 10.00
C TYR A 146 -3.56 13.54 10.73
N ARG A 147 -3.62 13.87 12.03
CA ARG A 147 -4.84 13.72 12.85
C ARG A 147 -6.05 14.45 12.27
N THR A 148 -5.87 15.70 11.86
CA THR A 148 -6.95 16.53 11.29
C THR A 148 -7.45 15.93 9.98
N LEU A 149 -6.53 15.50 9.12
CA LEU A 149 -6.86 14.86 7.84
C LEU A 149 -7.61 13.53 8.05
N ILE A 150 -7.14 12.69 8.97
CA ILE A 150 -7.82 11.44 9.34
C ILE A 150 -9.22 11.75 9.83
N ALA A 151 -9.37 12.63 10.83
CA ALA A 151 -10.66 12.95 11.43
C ALA A 151 -11.66 13.54 10.41
N GLY A 152 -11.20 14.38 9.48
CA GLY A 152 -12.03 14.95 8.43
C GLY A 152 -12.44 13.96 7.34
N SER A 153 -11.80 12.79 7.26
CA SER A 153 -12.06 11.77 6.24
C SER A 153 -12.91 10.60 6.74
N VAL A 154 -13.21 10.53 8.04
CA VAL A 154 -14.02 9.46 8.63
C VAL A 154 -15.50 9.65 8.27
N GLU A 155 -16.13 8.60 7.74
CA GLU A 155 -17.57 8.54 7.58
C GLU A 155 -18.28 8.38 8.93
N PRO A 156 -19.47 8.99 9.12
CA PRO A 156 -20.31 8.67 10.27
C PRO A 156 -20.55 7.16 10.35
N ALA A 157 -20.53 6.62 11.57
CA ALA A 157 -20.89 5.22 11.79
C ALA A 157 -22.29 4.98 11.20
N ARG A 158 -22.39 3.98 10.31
CA ARG A 158 -23.66 3.54 9.72
C ARG A 158 -24.49 2.74 10.72
#